data_AF-A0A957A9S4-F1
#
_entry.id   AF-A0A957A9S4-F1
#
_cell.length_a   1.000
_cell.length_b   1.000
_cell.length_c   1.000
_cell.angle_alpha   90.00
_cell.angle_beta   90.00
_cell.angle_gamma   90.00
#
_symmetry.space_group_name_H-M   'P 1'
#
loop_
_entity.id
_entity.type
_entity.pdbx_description
1 polymer ?
#
loop_
_entity_poly.entity_id
_entity_poly.type
_entity_poly.pdbx_seq_one_letter_code
_entity_poly.pdbx_strand_id
1 'polypeptide(L)' 'MAHATGFHGHTWDAVARALPGYRVLALDLRGHGRSDHTGEPESWEVFGIDTANIARELGLRGVLGVG' A
#
# COMPACT_ATOMS: atom_id res chain seq x y z
N MET A 1 3.63 -2.91 0.58
CA MET A 1 3.32 -2.95 2.02
C MET A 1 2.06 -2.15 2.23
N ALA A 2 1.00 -2.78 2.75
CA ALA A 2 -0.25 -2.15 3.13
C ALA A 2 -0.20 -1.84 4.63
N HIS A 3 -0.73 -0.70 5.06
CA HIS A 3 -0.82 -0.38 6.49
C HIS A 3 -2.22 -0.71 7.02
N ALA A 4 -2.35 -0.84 8.34
CA ALA A 4 -3.65 -0.99 9.00
C ALA A 4 -4.46 0.32 8.97
N THR A 5 -5.77 0.21 9.23
CA THR A 5 -6.69 1.36 9.30
C THR A 5 -6.23 2.41 10.32
N GLY A 6 -6.37 3.69 9.97
CA GLY A 6 -5.96 4.80 10.82
C GLY A 6 -4.46 5.15 10.74
N PHE A 7 -3.69 4.47 9.89
CA PHE A 7 -2.27 4.74 9.63
C PHE A 7 -2.03 5.24 8.20
N HIS A 8 -0.75 5.31 7.82
CA HIS A 8 -0.26 5.65 6.48
C HIS A 8 1.03 4.87 6.18
N GLY A 9 1.55 4.98 4.96
CA GLY A 9 2.66 4.18 4.44
C GLY A 9 3.96 4.28 5.24
N HIS A 10 4.26 5.44 5.86
CA HIS A 10 5.51 5.63 6.63
C HIS A 10 5.60 4.80 7.91
N THR A 11 4.52 4.15 8.34
CA THR A 11 4.61 3.11 9.38
C THR A 11 5.61 2.01 9.04
N TRP A 12 5.89 1.81 7.74
CA TRP A 12 6.85 0.84 7.24
C TRP A 12 8.29 1.36 7.11
N ASP A 13 8.57 2.63 7.39
CA ASP A 13 9.89 3.24 7.14
C ASP A 13 11.04 2.48 7.82
N ALA A 14 10.84 2.02 9.05
CA ALA A 14 11.85 1.26 9.79
C ALA A 14 12.12 -0.12 9.14
N VAL A 15 11.07 -0.80 8.70
CA VAL A 15 11.16 -2.09 8.00
C VAL A 15 11.81 -1.92 6.64
N ALA A 16 11.44 -0.88 5.89
CA ALA A 16 12.02 -0.56 4.60
C ALA A 16 13.55 -0.33 4.71
N ARG A 17 14.00 0.42 5.72
CA ARG A 17 15.44 0.62 5.99
C ARG A 17 16.19 -0.68 6.30
N ALA A 18 15.52 -1.68 6.88
CA ALA A 18 16.10 -2.98 7.17
C ALA A 18 16.17 -3.92 5.95
N LEU A 19 15.65 -3.52 4.79
CA LEU A 19 15.57 -4.34 3.57
C LEU A 19 16.33 -3.71 2.38
N PRO A 20 17.64 -3.44 2.48
CA PRO A 20 18.40 -2.72 1.44
C PRO A 20 18.49 -3.47 0.09
N GLY A 21 18.20 -4.77 0.06
CA GLY A 21 18.17 -5.58 -1.17
C GLY A 21 16.82 -5.58 -1.90
N TYR A 22 15.80 -4.91 -1.36
CA TYR A 22 14.46 -4.92 -1.91
C TYR A 22 14.03 -3.52 -2.33
N ARG A 23 13.36 -3.43 -3.48
CA ARG A 23 12.54 -2.26 -3.80
C ARG A 23 11.26 -2.33 -2.96
N VAL A 24 11.21 -1.55 -1.90
CA VAL A 24 10.04 -1.47 -1.02
C VAL A 24 9.09 -0.38 -1.52
N LEU A 25 7.81 -0.75 -1.67
CA LEU A 25 6.72 0.19 -1.94
C LEU A 25 5.74 0.13 -0.77
N ALA A 26 5.68 1.20 0.02
CA ALA A 26 4.70 1.38 1.09
C ALA A 26 3.60 2.31 0.56
N LEU A 27 2.38 1.76 0.43
CA LEU A 27 1.26 2.46 -0.20
C LEU A 27 0.46 3.22 0.87
N ASP A 28 0.08 4.46 0.57
CA ASP A 28 -1.03 5.11 1.27
C ASP A 28 -2.32 4.58 0.64
N LEU A 29 -3.09 3.80 1.40
CA LEU A 29 -4.37 3.26 0.92
C LEU A 29 -5.39 4.40 0.73
N ARG A 30 -6.42 4.20 -0.10
CA ARG A 30 -7.48 5.20 -0.29
C ARG A 30 -8.03 5.69 1.06
N GLY A 31 -8.31 6.97 1.16
CA GLY A 31 -8.76 7.58 2.41
C GLY A 31 -7.71 7.70 3.51
N HIS A 32 -6.42 7.47 3.20
CA HIS A 32 -5.33 7.55 4.17
C HIS A 32 -4.12 8.28 3.62
N GLY A 33 -3.31 8.84 4.53
CA GLY A 33 -2.05 9.50 4.20
C GLY A 33 -2.23 10.62 3.19
N ARG A 34 -1.52 10.53 2.06
CA ARG A 34 -1.58 11.50 0.95
C ARG A 34 -2.45 11.05 -0.21
N SER A 35 -3.11 9.90 -0.12
CA SER A 35 -4.08 9.45 -1.11
C SER A 35 -5.41 10.19 -0.96
N ASP A 36 -6.23 10.17 -2.01
CA ASP A 36 -7.53 10.85 -2.02
C ASP A 36 -8.46 10.32 -0.92
N HIS A 37 -9.21 11.24 -0.30
CA HIS A 37 -10.18 10.94 0.76
C HIS A 37 -11.61 10.89 0.19
N THR A 38 -11.90 9.84 -0.57
CA THR A 38 -13.20 9.64 -1.23
C THR A 38 -14.18 8.90 -0.32
N GLY A 39 -14.62 9.55 0.76
CA GLY A 39 -15.63 8.99 1.68
C GLY A 39 -15.29 7.60 2.24
N GLU A 40 -16.29 6.92 2.79
CA GLU A 40 -16.12 5.55 3.26
C GLU A 40 -16.10 4.56 2.07
N PRO A 41 -15.18 3.58 2.04
CA PRO A 41 -15.15 2.57 0.99
C PRO A 41 -16.37 1.66 1.08
N GLU A 42 -16.88 1.26 -0.09
CA GLU A 42 -18.05 0.35 -0.20
C GLU A 42 -17.80 -1.02 0.44
N SER A 43 -16.56 -1.49 0.44
CA SER A 43 -16.14 -2.74 1.08
C SER A 43 -14.63 -2.79 1.31
N TRP A 44 -14.16 -3.78 2.08
CA TRP A 44 -12.72 -4.03 2.27
C TRP A 44 -12.01 -4.53 1.01
N GLU A 45 -12.73 -5.20 0.11
CA GLU A 45 -12.17 -5.77 -1.12
C GLU A 45 -11.55 -4.69 -2.02
N VAL A 46 -12.13 -3.50 -1.99
CA VAL A 46 -11.69 -2.32 -2.73
C VAL A 46 -10.21 -2.00 -2.49
N PHE A 47 -9.70 -2.16 -1.27
CA PHE A 47 -8.28 -1.93 -0.98
C PHE A 47 -7.35 -2.94 -1.67
N GLY A 48 -7.80 -4.20 -1.79
CA GLY A 48 -7.10 -5.23 -2.54
C GLY A 48 -7.09 -4.94 -4.03
N ILE A 49 -8.22 -4.50 -4.58
CA ILE A 49 -8.35 -4.08 -5.98
C ILE A 49 -7.42 -2.92 -6.30
N ASP A 50 -7.39 -1.88 -5.47
CA ASP A 50 -6.47 -0.75 -5.64
C ASP A 50 -5.01 -1.19 -5.62
N THR A 51 -4.64 -2.02 -4.65
CA THR A 51 -3.28 -2.54 -4.52
C THR A 51 -2.87 -3.34 -5.75
N ALA A 52 -3.77 -4.20 -6.26
CA ALA A 52 -3.54 -4.96 -7.49
C ALA A 52 -3.43 -4.05 -8.73
N ASN A 53 -4.25 -3.01 -8.81
CA ASN A 53 -4.19 -2.02 -9.89
C ASN A 53 -2.88 -1.23 -9.89
N ILE A 54 -2.42 -0.79 -8.72
CA ILE A 54 -1.11 -0.13 -8.57
C ILE A 54 0.01 -1.06 -9.05
N ALA A 55 -0.01 -2.33 -8.64
CA ALA A 55 0.99 -3.30 -9.08
C ALA A 55 0.99 -3.49 -10.61
N ARG A 56 -0.20 -3.57 -11.22
CA ARG A 56 -0.37 -3.68 -12.67
C ARG A 56 0.13 -2.45 -13.41
N GLU A 57 -0.24 -1.26 -12.94
CA GLU A 57 0.12 0.02 -13.57
C GLU A 57 1.64 0.28 -13.49
N LEU A 58 2.26 -0.08 -12.37
CA LEU A 58 3.71 -0.02 -12.20
C LEU A 58 4.46 -1.19 -12.89
N GLY A 59 3.76 -2.11 -13.55
CA GLY A 59 4.34 -3.24 -14.26
C GLY A 59 5.05 -4.25 -13.34
N LEU A 60 4.66 -4.32 -12.06
CA LEU A 60 5.30 -5.18 -11.07
C LEU A 60 4.93 -6.65 -11.28
N ARG A 61 5.93 -7.53 -11.23
CA ARG A 61 5.77 -8.98 -11.37
C ARG A 61 6.63 -9.70 -10.33
N GLY A 62 6.13 -10.81 -9.79
CA GLY A 62 6.84 -11.61 -8.78
C GLY A 62 7.07 -10.88 -7.45
N VAL A 63 6.14 -9.99 -7.05
CA VAL A 63 6.24 -9.22 -5.81
C VAL A 63 5.70 -9.98 -4.60
N LEU A 64 6.24 -9.65 -3.42
CA LEU A 64 5.73 -10.12 -2.13
C LEU A 64 4.78 -9.07 -1.53
N GLY A 65 3.53 -9.46 -1.27
CA GLY A 65 2.57 -8.66 -0.52
C GLY A 65 2.81 -8.79 0.99
N VAL A 66 2.75 -7.66 1.71
CA VAL A 66 2.88 -7.58 3.18
C VAL A 66 1.86 -6.55 3.67
N GLY A 67 1.12 -6.88 4.72
CA GLY A 67 0.09 -6.03 5.34
C GLY A 67 -0.15 -6.41 6.78
#